data_AF-A0A9E4CL67-F1
#
_entry.id   AF-A0A9E4CL67-F1
#
_cell.length_a   1.000
_cell.length_b   1.000
_cell.length_c   1.000
_cell.angle_alpha   90.00
_cell.angle_beta   90.00
_cell.angle_gamma   90.00
#
_symmetry.space_group_name_H-M   'P 1'
#
loop_
_entity.id
_entity.type
_entity.pdbx_description
1 polymer ?
#
loop_
_entity_poly.entity_id
_entity_poly.type
_entity_poly.pdbx_seq_one_letter_code
_entity_poly.pdbx_strand_id
1 'polypeptide(L)' 'MNRTKMLDILNGPPKFWDIIIIGGGATGLGAAVEAASRGYDTLLLEQHDFAKGT' A
#
# COMPACT_ATOMS: atom_id res chain seq x y z
N MET A 1 12.88 1.42 -1.43
CA MET A 1 11.68 0.57 -1.55
C MET A 1 11.95 -0.51 -2.60
N ASN A 2 11.83 -1.80 -2.27
CA ASN A 2 12.17 -2.89 -3.21
C ASN A 2 10.87 -3.48 -3.76
N ARG A 3 10.52 -3.10 -5.00
CA ARG A 3 9.27 -3.53 -5.68
C ARG A 3 9.16 -5.04 -5.76
N THR A 4 10.26 -5.74 -6.06
CA THR A 4 10.29 -7.20 -6.19
C THR A 4 9.84 -7.87 -4.90
N LYS A 5 10.41 -7.46 -3.76
CA LYS A 5 10.00 -8.00 -2.45
C LYS A 5 8.53 -7.76 -2.13
N MET A 6 7.98 -6.61 -2.53
CA MET A 6 6.56 -6.30 -2.29
C MET A 6 5.62 -7.17 -3.14
N LEU A 7 6.02 -7.49 -4.38
CA LEU A 7 5.26 -8.41 -5.22
C LEU A 7 5.33 -9.85 -4.71
N ASP A 8 6.47 -10.27 -4.15
CA ASP A 8 6.59 -11.60 -3.54
C ASP A 8 5.61 -11.80 -2.37
N ILE A 9 5.34 -10.74 -1.60
CA ILE A 9 4.33 -10.76 -0.54
C ILE A 9 2.93 -11.02 -1.11
N LEU A 10 2.61 -10.45 -2.27
CA LEU A 10 1.31 -10.62 -2.92
C LEU A 10 1.17 -11.98 -3.62
N ASN A 11 2.28 -12.53 -4.13
CA ASN A 11 2.33 -13.85 -4.76
C ASN A 11 2.44 -15.00 -3.75
N GLY A 12 2.68 -14.68 -2.48
CA GLY A 12 2.70 -15.63 -1.39
C GLY A 12 1.33 -16.25 -1.09
N PRO A 13 1.22 -17.00 0.02
CA PRO A 13 -0.06 -17.53 0.45
C PRO A 13 -1.09 -16.40 0.64
N PRO A 14 -2.39 -16.65 0.40
CA PRO A 14 -3.43 -15.63 0.54
C PRO A 14 -3.36 -14.96 1.91
N LYS A 15 -3.17 -13.64 1.91
CA LYS A 15 -3.19 -12.81 3.11
C LYS A 15 -4.46 -11.98 3.11
N PHE A 16 -5.15 -11.94 4.26
CA PHE A 16 -6.22 -10.99 4.48
C PHE A 16 -5.63 -9.62 4.80
N TRP A 17 -6.13 -8.59 4.13
CA TRP A 17 -5.80 -7.21 4.41
C TRP A 17 -6.99 -6.57 5.11
N ASP A 18 -6.73 -5.87 6.20
CA ASP A 18 -7.77 -5.13 6.91
C ASP A 18 -8.20 -3.90 6.10
N ILE A 19 -7.23 -3.26 5.42
CA ILE A 19 -7.43 -2.03 4.66
C ILE A 19 -6.67 -2.11 3.34
N ILE A 20 -7.36 -1.81 2.22
CA ILE A 20 -6.77 -1.68 0.89
C ILE A 20 -6.99 -0.24 0.40
N ILE A 21 -5.91 0.42 0.03
CA ILE A 21 -5.89 1.80 -0.47
C ILE A 21 -5.38 1.79 -1.92
N ILE A 22 -6.15 2.41 -2.80
CA ILE A 22 -5.83 2.52 -4.23
C ILE A 22 -5.55 3.99 -4.54
N GLY A 23 -4.33 4.27 -5.01
CA GLY A 23 -3.83 5.61 -5.29
C GLY A 23 -2.74 6.03 -4.30
N GLY A 24 -1.57 6.34 -4.82
CA GLY A 24 -0.36 6.71 -4.08
C GLY A 24 -0.09 8.21 -3.99
N GLY A 25 -1.12 9.06 -4.16
CA GLY A 25 -1.03 10.51 -3.93
C GLY A 25 -1.01 10.88 -2.45
N ALA A 26 -0.97 12.18 -2.14
CA ALA A 26 -0.89 12.69 -0.76
C ALA A 26 -1.99 12.11 0.16
N THR A 27 -3.24 12.07 -0.32
CA THR A 27 -4.37 11.51 0.43
C THR A 27 -4.21 10.02 0.71
N GLY A 28 -3.84 9.23 -0.31
CA GLY A 28 -3.70 7.78 -0.17
C GLY A 28 -2.54 7.40 0.74
N LEU A 29 -1.41 8.11 0.63
CA LEU A 29 -0.27 7.92 1.53
C LEU A 29 -0.63 8.30 2.98
N GLY A 30 -1.30 9.42 3.20
CA GLY A 30 -1.76 9.83 4.53
C GLY A 30 -2.69 8.79 5.15
N ALA A 31 -3.65 8.28 4.38
CA ALA A 31 -4.55 7.22 4.81
C ALA A 31 -3.80 5.92 5.15
N ALA A 32 -2.80 5.54 4.36
CA ALA A 32 -2.03 4.31 4.59
C ALA A 32 -1.14 4.40 5.83
N VAL A 33 -0.51 5.56 6.06
CA VAL A 33 0.27 5.81 7.27
C VAL A 33 -0.63 5.75 8.51
N GLU A 34 -1.79 6.40 8.45
CA GLU A 34 -2.76 6.39 9.55
C GLU A 34 -3.24 4.96 9.86
N ALA A 35 -3.66 4.21 8.84
CA ALA A 35 -4.09 2.82 8.97
C ALA A 35 -2.99 1.92 9.55
N ALA A 36 -1.76 2.00 9.02
CA ALA A 36 -0.64 1.22 9.51
C ALA A 36 -0.26 1.59 10.97
N SER A 37 -0.32 2.88 11.34
CA SER A 37 -0.02 3.34 12.70
C SER A 37 -0.99 2.80 13.75
N ARG A 38 -2.23 2.48 13.34
CA ARG A 38 -3.26 1.84 14.16
C ARG A 38 -3.12 0.32 14.24
N GLY A 39 -2.14 -0.26 13.55
CA GLY A 39 -1.85 -1.69 13.57
C GLY A 39 -2.64 -2.51 12.55
N TYR A 40 -3.31 -1.88 11.59
CA TYR A 40 -4.01 -2.61 10.53
C TYR A 40 -3.06 -3.16 9.48
N ASP A 41 -3.31 -4.39 9.03
CA ASP A 41 -2.66 -4.95 7.85
C ASP A 41 -3.13 -4.17 6.61
N THR A 42 -2.28 -3.23 6.18
CA THR A 42 -2.62 -2.24 5.16
C THR A 42 -1.88 -2.49 3.86
N LEU A 43 -2.61 -2.54 2.75
CA LEU A 43 -2.07 -2.61 1.39
C LEU A 43 -2.32 -1.29 0.65
N LEU A 44 -1.27 -0.65 0.16
CA LEU A 44 -1.37 0.53 -0.71
C LEU A 44 -0.85 0.21 -2.11
N LEU A 45 -1.64 0.53 -3.13
CA LEU A 45 -1.34 0.27 -4.54
C LEU A 45 -1.35 1.56 -5.35
N GLU A 46 -0.30 1.77 -6.14
CA GLU A 46 -0.18 2.86 -7.11
C GLU A 46 0.26 2.28 -8.46
N GLN A 47 -0.37 2.74 -9.54
CA GLN A 47 -0.08 2.29 -10.90
C GLN A 47 1.31 2.76 -11.35
N HIS A 48 1.72 3.96 -10.93
CA HIS A 48 2.97 4.56 -11.34
C HIS A 48 3.95 4.67 -10.17
N ASP A 49 4.56 5.85 -9.98
CA ASP A 49 5.41 6.14 -8.83
C ASP A 49 4.57 6.82 -7.74
N PHE A 50 5.02 6.69 -6.50
CA PHE A 50 4.34 7.37 -5.40
C PHE A 50 4.46 8.87 -5.55
N ALA A 51 3.39 9.58 -5.19
CA ALA A 51 3.27 11.03 -5.39
C ALA A 51 3.44 11.51 -6.84
N LYS A 52 3.22 10.64 -7.85
CA LYS A 52 3.26 11.00 -9.28
C LYS A 52 1.95 11.62 -9.82
N GLY A 53 1.00 11.95 -8.94
CA GLY A 53 -0.07 12.90 -9.29
C GLY A 53 0.53 14.26 -9.67
N THR A 54 -0.25 15.15 -10.28
CA THR A 54 0.19 16.54 -10.55
C THR A 54 0.88 17.19 -9.35
#